data_AF-A0A6J1LDI2-F1
#
_entry.id   AF-A0A6J1LDI2-F1
#
_cell.length_a   1.000
_cell.length_b   1.000
_cell.length_c   1.000
_cell.angle_alpha   90.00
_cell.angle_beta   90.00
_cell.angle_gamma   90.00
#
_symmetry.space_group_name_H-M   'P 1'
#
loop_
_entity.id
_entity.type
_entity.pdbx_description
1 polymer ?
#
loop_
_entity_poly.entity_id
_entity_poly.type
_entity_poly.pdbx_seq_one_letter_code
_entity_poly.pdbx_strand_id
1 'polypeptide(L)'
;MSTSAARVYIQVESEAEQQEHLKQQRKTLKPLQANANANDKENLTGLGGRVSIVDQLSRLKAGVNVTPKYGKRKCVDTAVTTTITTQDADTQTEEFASTNDAEKPITADDLTSESEPGENYYKLLSEQRRVALEETLNENRHLHERIEGLEEEMDTMRKELDEAKTLVEVLKEICDEEENDEQTHSEDVHE
;
A
#
# COMPACT_ATOMS: atom_id res chain seq x y z
N MET A 1 36.73 -46.84 49.64
CA MET A 1 36.87 -46.80 48.17
C MET A 1 37.07 -45.34 47.78
N SER A 2 38.23 -44.98 47.23
CA SER A 2 38.68 -43.60 46.96
C SER A 2 37.95 -43.00 45.76
N THR A 3 37.29 -41.85 45.90
CA THR A 3 36.70 -41.13 44.75
C THR A 3 37.79 -40.29 44.08
N SER A 4 38.38 -40.83 43.02
CA SER A 4 39.32 -40.10 42.17
C SER A 4 38.57 -38.97 41.45
N ALA A 5 38.97 -37.72 41.68
CA ALA A 5 38.43 -36.57 40.96
C ALA A 5 38.83 -36.66 39.47
N ALA A 6 37.83 -36.79 38.58
CA ALA A 6 38.06 -36.76 37.15
C ALA A 6 38.50 -35.35 36.73
N ARG A 7 39.69 -35.23 36.14
CA ARG A 7 40.16 -33.98 35.53
C ARG A 7 39.41 -33.78 34.21
N VAL A 8 38.53 -32.78 34.16
CA VAL A 8 37.91 -32.32 32.92
C VAL A 8 38.89 -31.39 32.22
N TYR A 9 39.33 -31.79 31.03
CA TYR A 9 40.14 -30.94 30.16
C TYR A 9 39.19 -30.14 29.29
N ILE A 10 39.09 -28.84 29.54
CA ILE A 10 38.38 -27.91 28.67
C ILE A 10 39.33 -27.55 27.54
N GLN A 11 38.98 -27.95 26.33
CA GLN A 11 39.72 -27.57 25.13
C GLN A 11 39.52 -26.06 24.93
N VAL A 12 40.61 -25.30 25.05
CA VAL A 12 40.59 -23.86 24.75
C VAL A 12 40.59 -23.73 23.23
N GLU A 13 39.45 -23.29 22.69
CA GLU A 13 39.30 -23.02 21.27
C GLU A 13 40.31 -21.96 20.81
N SER A 14 40.86 -22.16 19.61
CA SER A 14 41.71 -21.18 18.96
C SER A 14 40.94 -19.88 18.69
N GLU A 15 41.61 -18.73 18.65
CA GLU A 15 40.97 -17.44 18.37
C GLU A 15 40.18 -17.45 17.03
N ALA A 16 40.62 -18.26 16.08
CA ALA A 16 39.94 -18.44 14.80
C ALA A 16 38.59 -19.18 14.95
N GLU A 17 38.55 -20.22 15.79
CA GLU A 17 37.35 -21.02 16.05
C GLU A 17 36.31 -20.23 16.85
N GLN A 18 36.76 -19.43 17.82
CA GLN A 18 35.89 -18.52 18.58
C GLN A 18 35.23 -17.47 17.68
N GLN A 19 35.98 -16.91 16.71
CA GLN A 19 35.41 -15.96 15.74
C GLN A 19 34.38 -16.60 14.82
N GLU A 20 34.57 -17.86 14.43
CA GLU A 20 33.61 -18.57 13.60
C GLU A 20 32.31 -18.87 14.35
N HIS A 21 32.42 -19.30 15.61
CA HIS A 21 31.26 -19.54 16.47
C HIS A 21 30.45 -18.25 16.71
N LEU A 22 31.11 -17.10 16.89
CA LEU A 22 30.45 -15.78 16.97
C LEU A 22 29.71 -15.41 15.67
N LYS A 23 30.18 -15.83 14.50
CA LYS A 23 29.50 -15.60 13.21
C LYS A 23 28.29 -16.52 13.02
N GLN A 24 28.36 -17.74 13.53
CA GLN A 24 27.28 -18.73 13.44
C GLN A 24 26.23 -18.53 14.55
N GLN A 25 26.51 -17.71 15.56
CA GLN A 25 25.57 -17.43 16.63
C GLN A 25 24.34 -16.67 16.08
N ARG A 26 23.14 -17.20 16.38
CA ARG A 26 21.87 -16.55 16.04
C ARG A 26 21.83 -15.14 16.65
N LYS A 27 21.57 -14.14 15.81
CA LYS A 27 21.38 -12.75 16.25
C LYS A 27 20.14 -12.68 17.14
N THR A 28 20.33 -12.37 18.42
CA THR A 28 19.23 -12.03 19.32
C THR A 28 18.87 -10.56 19.14
N LEU A 29 17.58 -10.24 19.14
CA LEU A 29 17.12 -8.85 19.06
C LEU A 29 17.50 -8.14 20.36
N LYS A 30 18.06 -6.94 20.24
CA LYS A 30 18.39 -6.09 21.38
C LYS A 30 17.08 -5.62 22.03
N PRO A 31 16.90 -5.74 23.35
CA PRO A 31 15.75 -5.13 24.01
C PRO A 31 15.84 -3.61 23.83
N LEU A 32 14.76 -3.01 23.31
CA LEU A 32 14.64 -1.56 23.18
C LEU A 32 14.70 -0.97 24.60
N GLN A 33 15.71 -0.13 24.87
CA GLN A 33 15.75 0.65 26.10
C GLN A 33 14.53 1.57 26.10
N ALA A 34 13.60 1.36 27.04
CA ALA A 34 12.39 2.18 27.18
C ALA A 34 12.67 3.65 27.51
N ASN A 35 13.94 4.00 27.81
CA ASN A 35 14.31 5.30 28.36
C ASN A 35 15.57 5.83 27.65
N ALA A 36 15.48 6.14 26.35
CA ALA A 36 16.52 6.87 25.63
C ALA A 36 15.97 8.22 25.16
N ASN A 37 16.32 9.24 25.93
CA ASN A 37 16.25 10.69 25.70
C ASN A 37 15.69 11.20 24.36
N ALA A 38 14.56 11.90 24.46
CA ALA A 38 13.73 12.46 23.39
C ALA A 38 14.30 13.71 22.67
N ASN A 39 15.61 13.86 22.53
CA ASN A 39 16.21 15.08 21.96
C ASN A 39 17.05 14.88 20.69
N ASP A 40 17.16 13.66 20.18
CA ASP A 40 17.83 13.41 18.90
C ASP A 40 16.86 12.67 17.96
N LYS A 41 16.21 13.44 17.08
CA LYS A 41 15.03 13.00 16.31
C LYS A 41 15.32 12.70 14.84
N GLU A 42 16.58 12.73 14.39
CA GLU A 42 16.88 12.49 12.98
C GLU A 42 17.03 11.01 12.60
N ASN A 43 17.15 10.10 13.57
CA ASN A 43 17.32 8.66 13.31
C ASN A 43 16.16 7.76 13.77
N LEU A 44 14.99 8.31 14.06
CA LEU A 44 13.80 7.55 14.48
C LEU A 44 12.87 7.25 13.29
N THR A 45 13.40 6.64 12.23
CA THR A 45 12.54 5.92 11.26
C THR A 45 12.22 4.55 11.82
N GLY A 46 11.16 4.47 12.63
CA GLY A 46 10.59 3.18 13.01
C GLY A 46 10.00 3.12 14.42
N LEU A 47 9.11 4.05 14.78
CA LEU A 47 7.94 3.80 15.64
C LEU A 47 7.23 5.15 15.87
N GLY A 48 6.00 5.30 15.35
CA GLY A 48 5.06 6.30 15.87
C GLY A 48 4.92 7.66 15.17
N GLY A 49 5.47 7.86 13.96
CA GLY A 49 5.22 9.08 13.17
C GLY A 49 4.68 8.71 11.80
N ARG A 50 3.42 9.07 11.51
CA ARG A 50 2.86 9.01 10.15
C ARG A 50 3.75 9.87 9.25
N VAL A 51 4.60 9.24 8.44
CA VAL A 51 5.25 9.90 7.31
C VAL A 51 4.13 10.37 6.40
N SER A 52 4.01 11.68 6.19
CA SER A 52 3.01 12.24 5.28
C SER A 52 3.17 11.59 3.91
N ILE A 53 2.09 10.98 3.40
CA ILE A 53 2.01 10.34 2.07
C ILE A 53 2.55 11.26 0.96
N VAL A 54 2.44 12.58 1.15
CA VAL A 54 2.93 13.59 0.21
C VAL A 54 4.43 13.49 -0.05
N ASP A 55 5.25 13.17 0.96
CA ASP A 55 6.72 13.15 0.81
C ASP A 55 7.25 11.88 0.10
N GLN A 56 6.47 10.79 0.14
CA GLN A 56 6.81 9.56 -0.59
C GLN A 56 6.52 9.68 -2.09
N LEU A 57 5.47 10.41 -2.48
CA LEU A 57 5.09 10.61 -3.88
C LEU A 57 6.09 11.51 -4.62
N SER A 58 6.73 12.47 -3.94
CA SER A 58 7.75 13.33 -4.55
C SER A 58 9.04 12.58 -4.93
N ARG A 59 9.39 11.50 -4.21
CA ARG A 59 10.59 10.70 -4.51
C ARG A 59 10.38 9.70 -5.66
N LEU A 60 9.15 9.22 -5.86
CA LEU A 60 8.82 8.28 -6.93
C LEU A 60 8.72 8.94 -8.32
N LYS A 61 8.60 10.27 -8.39
CA LYS A 61 8.61 11.02 -9.67
C LYS A 61 10.02 11.15 -10.26
N ALA A 62 11.07 10.94 -9.48
CA ALA A 62 12.45 11.04 -9.93
C ALA A 62 13.05 9.66 -10.25
N GLY A 63 12.61 9.09 -11.38
CA GLY A 63 13.41 8.13 -12.13
C GLY A 63 13.11 6.66 -11.88
N VAL A 64 12.06 6.12 -12.51
CA VAL A 64 12.09 4.74 -13.02
C VAL A 64 11.24 4.65 -14.30
N ASN A 65 11.89 4.49 -15.44
CA ASN A 65 11.24 3.98 -16.66
C ASN A 65 10.99 2.48 -16.46
N VAL A 66 9.78 2.08 -16.05
CA VAL A 66 9.36 0.66 -16.08
C VAL A 66 8.36 0.49 -17.22
N THR A 67 8.83 0.00 -18.36
CA THR A 67 7.95 -0.62 -19.35
C THR A 67 7.29 -1.86 -18.73
N PRO A 68 5.96 -2.00 -18.72
CA PRO A 68 5.34 -3.20 -18.21
C PRO A 68 5.50 -4.33 -19.24
N LYS A 69 6.31 -5.34 -18.91
CA LYS A 69 6.34 -6.62 -19.65
C LYS A 69 5.10 -7.43 -19.29
N TYR A 70 3.99 -7.17 -19.99
CA TYR A 70 2.86 -8.10 -19.99
C TYR A 70 3.25 -9.36 -20.76
N GLY A 71 3.29 -10.50 -20.07
CA GLY A 71 3.43 -11.81 -20.69
C GLY A 71 2.27 -12.06 -21.66
N LYS A 72 2.59 -12.53 -22.87
CA LYS A 72 1.62 -12.85 -23.90
C LYS A 72 0.70 -13.97 -23.43
N ARG A 73 -0.57 -13.66 -23.12
CA ARG A 73 -1.63 -14.66 -23.08
C ARG A 73 -2.26 -14.70 -24.46
N LYS A 74 -2.21 -15.88 -25.09
CA LYS A 74 -2.86 -16.19 -26.36
C LYS A 74 -4.36 -16.27 -26.09
N CYS A 75 -5.15 -15.35 -26.64
CA CYS A 75 -6.60 -15.53 -26.75
C CYS A 75 -6.86 -16.77 -27.61
N VAL A 76 -7.68 -17.68 -27.09
CA VAL A 76 -8.28 -18.75 -27.86
C VAL A 76 -9.74 -18.34 -28.05
N ASP A 77 -10.05 -17.83 -29.23
CA ASP A 77 -11.41 -17.66 -29.69
C ASP A 77 -11.94 -19.04 -30.08
N THR A 78 -12.94 -19.54 -29.35
CA THR A 78 -13.76 -20.66 -29.82
C THR A 78 -15.21 -20.36 -29.53
N ALA A 79 -15.87 -19.76 -30.52
CA ALA A 79 -17.31 -19.84 -30.68
C ALA A 79 -17.67 -21.27 -31.08
N VAL A 80 -18.16 -22.09 -30.13
CA VAL A 80 -19.04 -23.23 -30.41
C VAL A 80 -19.99 -23.40 -29.24
N THR A 81 -21.27 -23.16 -29.54
CA THR A 81 -22.43 -23.48 -28.73
C THR A 81 -22.40 -24.94 -28.30
N THR A 82 -22.06 -25.19 -27.04
CA THR A 82 -22.35 -26.47 -26.39
C THR A 82 -23.07 -26.13 -25.10
N THR A 83 -24.31 -26.60 -24.98
CA THR A 83 -25.12 -26.51 -23.76
C THR A 83 -24.35 -27.13 -22.61
N ILE A 84 -23.76 -26.28 -21.75
CA ILE A 84 -23.18 -26.70 -20.48
C ILE A 84 -24.36 -26.80 -19.52
N THR A 85 -24.82 -28.02 -19.27
CA THR A 85 -25.64 -28.34 -18.10
C THR A 85 -24.79 -28.03 -16.87
N THR A 86 -25.14 -26.97 -16.15
CA THR A 86 -24.63 -26.76 -14.79
C THR A 86 -25.20 -27.87 -13.92
N GLN A 87 -24.37 -28.84 -13.56
CA GLN A 87 -24.68 -29.66 -12.41
C GLN A 87 -24.32 -28.82 -11.19
N ASP A 88 -25.34 -28.44 -10.43
CA ASP A 88 -25.16 -27.94 -9.08
C ASP A 88 -24.42 -29.03 -8.31
N ALA A 89 -23.15 -28.76 -7.99
CA ALA A 89 -22.42 -29.58 -7.05
C ALA A 89 -23.01 -29.29 -5.68
N ASP A 90 -24.05 -30.05 -5.32
CA ASP A 90 -24.57 -30.11 -3.97
C ASP A 90 -23.43 -30.59 -3.07
N THR A 91 -22.73 -29.64 -2.45
CA THR A 91 -21.81 -29.93 -1.35
C THR A 91 -22.68 -30.44 -0.20
N GLN A 92 -22.69 -31.75 -0.02
CA GLN A 92 -23.28 -32.36 1.17
C GLN A 92 -22.45 -31.94 2.38
N THR A 93 -22.85 -30.86 3.06
CA THR A 93 -22.50 -30.66 4.46
C THR A 93 -23.32 -31.67 5.24
N GLU A 94 -22.66 -32.68 5.79
CA GLU A 94 -23.27 -33.56 6.78
C GLU A 94 -23.67 -32.69 7.97
N GLU A 95 -24.93 -32.82 8.43
CA GLU A 95 -25.41 -32.17 9.65
C GLU A 95 -24.62 -32.72 10.84
N PHE A 96 -23.52 -32.07 11.18
CA PHE A 96 -22.93 -32.22 12.50
C PHE A 96 -23.97 -31.66 13.48
N ALA A 97 -24.50 -32.57 14.31
CA ALA A 97 -25.41 -32.24 15.39
C ALA A 97 -24.88 -31.01 16.13
N SER A 98 -25.64 -29.91 16.03
CA SER A 98 -25.32 -28.63 16.65
C SER A 98 -25.38 -28.81 18.17
N THR A 99 -24.26 -29.23 18.75
CA THR A 99 -23.99 -28.98 20.16
C THR A 99 -23.73 -27.50 20.26
N ASN A 100 -24.46 -26.81 21.13
CA ASN A 100 -24.45 -25.35 21.35
C ASN A 100 -23.07 -24.75 21.72
N ASP A 101 -22.02 -24.96 20.93
CA ASP A 101 -20.67 -24.40 21.12
C ASP A 101 -20.54 -23.01 20.48
N ALA A 102 -21.45 -22.65 19.57
CA ALA A 102 -21.50 -21.33 18.91
C ALA A 102 -21.82 -20.15 19.87
N GLU A 103 -22.21 -20.45 21.11
CA GLU A 103 -22.46 -19.45 22.17
C GLU A 103 -21.44 -19.52 23.32
N LYS A 104 -20.50 -20.47 23.30
CA LYS A 104 -19.50 -20.59 24.35
C LYS A 104 -18.52 -19.42 24.28
N PRO A 105 -18.21 -18.72 25.39
CA PRO A 105 -17.28 -17.60 25.36
C PRO A 105 -15.89 -18.07 24.91
N ILE A 106 -15.18 -17.22 24.16
CA ILE A 106 -13.79 -17.47 23.76
C ILE A 106 -12.95 -17.60 25.03
N THR A 107 -12.22 -18.71 25.13
CA THR A 107 -11.37 -19.07 26.26
C THR A 107 -9.89 -18.82 25.95
N ALA A 108 -9.04 -18.88 26.97
CA ALA A 108 -7.59 -18.76 26.77
C ALA A 108 -7.06 -19.86 25.84
N ASP A 109 -7.62 -21.06 25.92
CA ASP A 109 -7.22 -22.19 25.08
C ASP A 109 -7.45 -21.90 23.58
N ASP A 110 -8.52 -21.17 23.22
CA ASP A 110 -8.78 -20.76 21.83
C ASP A 110 -7.69 -19.81 21.27
N LEU A 111 -6.90 -19.18 22.14
CA LEU A 111 -5.85 -18.23 21.77
C LEU A 111 -4.43 -18.79 21.96
N THR A 112 -4.27 -19.82 22.79
CA THR A 112 -2.95 -20.32 23.22
C THR A 112 -2.71 -21.81 22.96
N SER A 113 -3.74 -22.59 22.63
CA SER A 113 -3.60 -24.01 22.32
C SER A 113 -2.93 -24.23 20.96
N GLU A 114 -2.26 -25.38 20.82
CA GLU A 114 -1.79 -25.88 19.52
C GLU A 114 -2.92 -26.52 18.69
N SER A 115 -4.07 -26.79 19.33
CA SER A 115 -5.29 -27.25 18.67
C SER A 115 -6.00 -26.10 17.96
N GLU A 116 -6.83 -26.44 16.97
CA GLU A 116 -7.64 -25.44 16.28
C GLU A 116 -8.58 -24.70 17.26
N PRO A 117 -8.70 -23.36 17.16
CA PRO A 117 -9.63 -22.59 17.98
C PRO A 117 -11.09 -23.02 17.76
N GLY A 118 -11.93 -22.83 18.77
CA GLY A 118 -13.36 -23.11 18.68
C GLY A 118 -14.10 -22.25 17.66
N GLU A 119 -15.29 -22.70 17.26
CA GLU A 119 -16.14 -22.06 16.24
C GLU A 119 -16.43 -20.57 16.54
N ASN A 120 -16.68 -20.22 17.80
CA ASN A 120 -17.01 -18.85 18.19
C ASN A 120 -15.85 -17.86 17.94
N TYR A 121 -14.60 -18.31 17.99
CA TYR A 121 -13.44 -17.49 17.63
C TYR A 121 -13.51 -17.09 16.15
N TYR A 122 -13.76 -18.06 15.26
CA TYR A 122 -13.86 -17.79 13.82
C TYR A 122 -15.09 -16.98 13.45
N LYS A 123 -16.21 -17.17 14.16
CA LYS A 123 -17.41 -16.35 14.03
C LYS A 123 -17.14 -14.88 14.37
N LEU A 124 -16.44 -14.60 15.47
CA LEU A 124 -16.10 -13.22 15.82
C LEU A 124 -15.08 -12.63 14.83
N LEU A 125 -14.08 -13.42 14.43
CA LEU A 125 -13.07 -13.00 13.47
C LEU A 125 -13.66 -12.68 12.09
N SER A 126 -14.63 -13.47 11.63
CA SER A 126 -15.30 -13.23 10.35
C SER A 126 -16.15 -11.95 10.40
N GLU A 127 -16.88 -11.71 11.50
CA GLU A 127 -17.61 -10.46 11.68
C GLU A 127 -16.69 -9.24 11.77
N GLN A 128 -15.58 -9.33 12.50
CA GLN A 128 -14.59 -8.25 12.55
C GLN A 128 -14.00 -7.95 11.16
N ARG A 129 -13.70 -8.99 10.38
CA ARG A 129 -13.24 -8.83 8.99
C ARG A 129 -14.32 -8.24 8.09
N ARG A 130 -15.59 -8.62 8.28
CA ARG A 130 -16.73 -8.08 7.53
C ARG A 130 -16.87 -6.57 7.77
N VAL A 131 -16.80 -6.13 9.03
CA VAL A 131 -16.86 -4.70 9.40
C VAL A 131 -15.67 -3.94 8.81
N ALA A 132 -14.44 -4.44 9.00
CA ALA A 132 -13.25 -3.80 8.44
C ALA A 132 -13.30 -3.68 6.91
N LEU A 133 -13.86 -4.69 6.22
CA LEU A 133 -14.06 -4.66 4.79
C LEU A 133 -15.11 -3.60 4.39
N GLU A 134 -16.24 -3.54 5.10
CA GLU A 134 -17.28 -2.55 4.87
C GLU A 134 -16.75 -1.12 5.04
N GLU A 135 -15.99 -0.86 6.10
CA GLU A 135 -15.32 0.43 6.33
C GLU A 135 -14.35 0.77 5.18
N THR A 136 -13.52 -0.19 4.76
CA THR A 136 -12.55 0.00 3.66
C THR A 136 -13.25 0.29 2.33
N LEU A 137 -14.33 -0.43 2.02
CA LEU A 137 -15.11 -0.22 0.80
C LEU A 137 -15.82 1.14 0.81
N ASN A 138 -16.31 1.56 1.98
CA ASN A 138 -16.92 2.87 2.14
C ASN A 138 -15.88 3.97 1.92
N GLU A 139 -14.70 3.89 2.55
CA GLU A 139 -13.61 4.84 2.33
C GLU A 139 -13.17 4.86 0.86
N ASN A 140 -13.02 3.69 0.23
CA ASN A 140 -12.64 3.60 -1.17
C ASN A 140 -13.64 4.31 -2.10
N ARG A 141 -14.95 4.15 -1.86
CA ARG A 141 -15.98 4.90 -2.58
C ARG A 141 -15.81 6.41 -2.40
N HIS A 142 -15.65 6.88 -1.17
CA HIS A 142 -15.46 8.32 -0.89
C HIS A 142 -14.20 8.87 -1.57
N LEU A 143 -13.13 8.09 -1.63
CA LEU A 143 -11.91 8.47 -2.35
C LEU A 143 -12.15 8.56 -3.85
N HIS A 144 -12.90 7.64 -4.44
CA HIS A 144 -13.27 7.70 -5.86
C HIS A 144 -14.11 8.93 -6.18
N GLU A 145 -15.15 9.21 -5.39
CA GLU A 145 -15.97 10.42 -5.53
C GLU A 145 -15.12 11.70 -5.41
N ARG A 146 -14.15 11.72 -4.48
CA ARG A 146 -13.26 12.88 -4.33
C ARG A 146 -12.31 13.04 -5.51
N ILE A 147 -11.77 11.95 -6.05
CA ILE A 147 -10.91 11.98 -7.24
C ILE A 147 -11.70 12.50 -8.43
N GLU A 148 -12.90 11.97 -8.67
CA GLU A 148 -13.78 12.41 -9.75
C GLU A 148 -14.07 13.92 -9.66
N GLY A 149 -14.48 14.42 -8.48
CA GLY A 149 -14.71 15.85 -8.30
C GLY A 149 -13.45 16.71 -8.52
N LEU A 150 -12.27 16.24 -8.09
CA LEU A 150 -11.01 16.93 -8.35
C LEU A 150 -10.62 16.94 -9.84
N GLU A 151 -10.89 15.87 -10.56
CA GLU A 151 -10.65 15.76 -12.00
C GLU A 151 -11.57 16.71 -12.77
N GLU A 152 -12.86 16.76 -12.41
CA GLU A 152 -13.83 17.72 -12.98
C GLU A 152 -13.44 19.18 -12.73
N GLU A 153 -13.02 19.52 -11.50
CA GLU A 153 -12.50 20.84 -11.14
C GLU A 153 -11.26 21.20 -11.99
N MET A 154 -10.33 20.26 -12.15
CA MET A 154 -9.12 20.44 -12.97
C MET A 154 -9.46 20.70 -14.44
N ASP A 155 -10.39 19.92 -14.99
CA ASP A 155 -10.81 20.08 -16.38
C ASP A 155 -11.54 21.40 -16.61
N THR A 156 -12.33 21.85 -15.64
CA THR A 156 -12.99 23.16 -15.68
C THR A 156 -11.94 24.29 -15.68
N MET A 157 -10.99 24.28 -14.75
CA MET A 157 -9.92 25.28 -14.69
C MET A 157 -9.06 25.30 -15.96
N ARG A 158 -8.82 24.15 -16.59
CA ARG A 158 -8.10 24.08 -17.87
C ARG A 158 -8.86 24.76 -19.00
N LYS A 159 -10.17 24.54 -19.09
CA LYS A 159 -11.03 25.20 -20.09
C LYS A 159 -11.03 26.71 -19.89
N GLU A 160 -11.24 27.18 -18.66
CA GLU A 160 -11.19 28.61 -18.33
C GLU A 160 -9.83 29.24 -18.66
N LEU A 161 -8.74 28.51 -18.42
CA LEU A 161 -7.40 28.96 -18.80
C LEU A 161 -7.23 29.09 -20.31
N ASP A 162 -7.75 28.15 -21.08
CA ASP A 162 -7.66 28.17 -22.55
C ASP A 162 -8.55 29.27 -23.15
N GLU A 163 -9.73 29.50 -22.58
CA GLU A 163 -10.58 30.65 -22.91
C GLU A 163 -9.88 31.98 -22.59
N ALA A 164 -9.24 32.11 -21.43
CA ALA A 164 -8.47 33.30 -21.05
C ALA A 164 -7.27 33.53 -21.98
N LYS A 165 -6.55 32.49 -22.39
CA LYS A 165 -5.48 32.61 -23.40
C LYS A 165 -6.02 33.10 -24.74
N THR A 166 -7.16 32.55 -25.18
CA THR A 166 -7.81 32.95 -26.42
C THR A 166 -8.21 34.43 -26.37
N LEU A 167 -8.77 34.89 -25.25
CA LEU A 167 -9.09 36.31 -25.05
C LEU A 167 -7.84 37.19 -25.10
N VAL A 168 -6.75 36.77 -24.46
CA VAL A 168 -5.48 37.50 -24.50
C VAL A 168 -4.93 37.59 -25.93
N GLU A 169 -5.05 36.53 -26.72
CA GLU A 169 -4.62 36.51 -28.12
C GLU A 169 -5.42 37.49 -28.97
N VAL A 170 -6.75 37.49 -28.86
CA VAL A 170 -7.62 38.45 -29.56
C VAL A 170 -7.32 39.90 -29.14
N LEU A 171 -7.11 40.15 -27.85
CA LEU A 171 -6.77 41.50 -27.38
C LEU A 171 -5.41 41.99 -27.91
N LYS A 172 -4.43 41.07 -28.04
CA LYS A 172 -3.14 41.40 -28.66
C LYS A 172 -3.31 41.73 -30.14
N GLU A 173 -4.10 40.96 -30.87
CA GLU A 173 -4.40 41.24 -32.28
C GLU A 173 -4.98 42.64 -32.46
N ILE A 174 -5.96 43.03 -31.63
CA ILE A 174 -6.55 44.37 -31.67
C ILE A 174 -5.52 45.46 -31.36
N CYS A 175 -4.68 45.28 -30.33
CA CYS A 175 -3.65 46.27 -30.00
C CYS A 175 -2.58 46.39 -31.09
N ASP A 176 -2.17 45.26 -31.69
CA ASP A 176 -1.18 45.23 -32.77
C ASP A 176 -1.73 45.87 -34.07
N GLU A 177 -3.04 45.76 -34.32
CA GLU A 177 -3.74 46.47 -35.41
C GLU A 177 -3.76 47.99 -35.19
N GLU A 178 -4.10 48.45 -33.98
CA GLU A 178 -4.09 49.88 -33.62
C GLU A 178 -2.69 50.51 -33.75
N GLU A 179 -1.63 49.80 -33.34
CA GLU A 179 -0.24 50.29 -33.50
C GLU A 179 0.18 50.42 -34.97
N ASN A 180 -0.25 49.51 -35.85
CA ASN A 180 0.06 49.60 -37.29
C ASN A 180 -0.70 50.71 -38.00
N ASP A 181 -1.95 50.99 -37.61
CA ASP A 181 -2.75 52.07 -38.18
C ASP A 181 -2.18 53.46 -37.83
N GLU A 182 -1.66 53.65 -36.61
CA GLU A 182 -0.97 54.91 -36.24
C GLU A 182 0.35 55.09 -37.01
N GLN A 183 1.08 54.01 -37.29
CA GLN A 183 2.37 54.06 -37.97
C GLN A 183 2.22 54.38 -39.46
N THR A 184 1.26 53.74 -40.14
CA THR A 184 0.97 53.99 -41.57
C THR A 184 0.42 55.40 -41.81
N HIS A 185 -0.44 55.93 -40.92
CA HIS A 185 -0.97 57.28 -41.07
C HIS A 185 0.08 58.38 -40.80
N SER A 186 1.17 58.06 -40.11
CA SER A 186 2.28 58.98 -39.85
C SER A 186 3.28 59.08 -41.01
N GLU A 187 3.43 58.03 -41.81
CA GLU A 187 4.36 57.98 -42.95
C GLU A 187 3.81 58.71 -44.19
N ASP A 188 2.49 58.66 -44.44
CA ASP A 188 1.84 59.33 -45.58
C ASP A 188 1.75 60.87 -45.45
N VAL A 189 2.04 61.44 -44.28
CA VAL A 189 1.97 62.90 -44.05
C VAL A 189 3.33 63.59 -44.31
N HIS A 190 4.38 62.84 -44.67
CA HIS A 190 5.73 63.39 -44.88
C HIS A 190 6.29 63.23 -46.32
N GLU A 191 5.46 62.84 -47.29
CA GLU A 191 5.78 62.87 -48.73
C GLU A 191 5.14 64.06 -49.46
#